data_AF-A0A853IFR4-F1
#
_entry.id   AF-A0A853IFR4-F1
#
_cell.length_a   1.000
_cell.length_b   1.000
_cell.length_c   1.000
_cell.angle_alpha   90.00
_cell.angle_beta   90.00
_cell.angle_gamma   90.00
#
_symmetry.space_group_name_H-M   'P 1'
#
loop_
_entity.id
_entity.type
_entity.pdbx_description
1 polymer ?
#
loop_
_entity_poly.entity_id
_entity_poly.type
_entity_poly.pdbx_seq_one_letter_code
_entity_poly.pdbx_strand_id
1 'polypeptide(L)'
;MASVVTKEAVFAACRQLQAEQGQVRQADVQAITGGSFSKIGPWIQEWRVLDGRLSGLEHLDHELLAGLNNWCQQLKHKYQQAAEKKADGYQDEIESLKNQLQTIAEEKNTLLKQVEQLTGQLSDLRETVAERERHIDNKRTELSQLRTERLELKQQLEQEQGKRNELREEMAQLTVKHDADLKAQEARLKGEVDRISQIYEGNENKLYQQLDDQRTAYKQLEKKSGEEQAKLRNEVGELAKQLQEMGNQLVRAQAEMVVAKETLENSQHREDHLFNQQEKLSQQVANERAKAQQAEIAYAQVKGQLHFLEERCEHLEQRLEENMLKQLAKGHAD
;
A
#
# COMPACT_ATOMS: atom_id res chain seq x y z
N MET A 1 157.48 -47.03 89.00
CA MET A 1 156.41 -46.90 87.99
C MET A 1 157.02 -46.26 86.74
N ALA A 2 157.16 -47.00 85.64
CA ALA A 2 157.74 -46.45 84.41
C ALA A 2 156.68 -45.57 83.72
N SER A 3 156.82 -44.25 83.78
CA SER A 3 155.95 -43.34 83.04
C SER A 3 156.15 -43.56 81.54
N VAL A 4 155.07 -43.90 80.84
CA VAL A 4 155.08 -44.07 79.38
C VAL A 4 155.02 -42.68 78.77
N VAL A 5 156.10 -42.29 78.11
CA VAL A 5 156.25 -40.97 77.49
C VAL A 5 155.49 -40.98 76.17
N THR A 6 154.62 -39.99 75.98
CA THR A 6 153.77 -39.85 74.79
C THR A 6 154.34 -38.82 73.82
N LYS A 7 154.05 -39.01 72.53
CA LYS A 7 154.49 -38.11 71.45
C LYS A 7 153.97 -36.69 71.63
N GLU A 8 152.74 -36.53 72.10
CA GLU A 8 152.12 -35.23 72.37
C GLU A 8 152.84 -34.48 73.49
N ALA A 9 153.22 -35.17 74.58
CA ALA A 9 154.01 -34.56 75.65
C ALA A 9 155.38 -34.10 75.15
N VAL A 10 156.01 -34.88 74.27
CA VAL A 10 157.27 -34.50 73.61
C VAL A 10 157.08 -33.29 72.68
N PHE A 11 156.01 -33.23 71.90
CA PHE A 11 155.75 -32.09 71.00
C PHE A 11 155.37 -30.82 71.76
N ALA A 12 154.65 -30.93 72.87
CA ALA A 12 154.36 -29.81 73.76
C ALA A 12 155.62 -29.29 74.44
N ALA A 13 156.47 -30.19 74.95
CA ALA A 13 157.77 -29.85 75.52
C ALA A 13 158.70 -29.19 74.48
N CYS A 14 158.73 -29.70 73.24
CA CYS A 14 159.48 -29.06 72.15
C CYS A 14 158.95 -27.66 71.85
N ARG A 15 157.62 -27.45 71.75
CA ARG A 15 157.05 -26.11 71.54
C ARG A 15 157.38 -25.14 72.68
N GLN A 16 157.29 -25.62 73.92
CA GLN A 16 157.64 -24.83 75.10
C GLN A 16 159.13 -24.44 75.07
N LEU A 17 160.03 -25.39 74.83
CA LEU A 17 161.46 -25.14 74.73
C LEU A 17 161.83 -24.24 73.55
N GLN A 18 161.15 -24.37 72.41
CA GLN A 18 161.37 -23.49 71.25
C GLN A 18 160.93 -22.05 71.55
N ALA A 19 159.78 -21.86 72.22
CA ALA A 19 159.28 -20.55 72.60
C ALA A 19 160.13 -19.89 73.71
N GLU A 20 160.64 -20.67 74.67
CA GLU A 20 161.41 -20.15 75.81
C GLU A 20 162.91 -19.98 75.53
N GLN A 21 163.53 -20.89 74.77
CA GLN A 21 164.99 -20.97 74.61
C GLN A 21 165.47 -20.87 73.16
N GLY A 22 164.57 -20.91 72.18
CA GLY A 22 164.89 -20.81 70.75
C GLY A 22 165.61 -22.03 70.14
N GLN A 23 166.05 -23.00 70.96
CA GLN A 23 166.66 -24.25 70.51
C GLN A 23 166.16 -25.44 71.34
N VAL A 24 165.54 -26.41 70.67
CA VAL A 24 165.12 -27.66 71.32
C VAL A 24 166.26 -28.68 71.34
N ARG A 25 166.93 -28.81 72.49
CA ARG A 25 167.93 -29.86 72.74
C ARG A 25 167.28 -31.08 73.36
N GLN A 26 167.79 -32.25 73.01
CA GLN A 26 167.21 -33.54 73.36
C GLN A 26 167.24 -33.85 74.86
N ALA A 27 168.27 -33.36 75.58
CA ALA A 27 168.37 -33.50 77.03
C ALA A 27 167.27 -32.73 77.77
N ASP A 28 166.91 -31.54 77.28
CA ASP A 28 165.91 -30.68 77.91
C ASP A 28 164.50 -31.24 77.71
N VAL A 29 164.22 -31.79 76.52
CA VAL A 29 162.95 -32.49 76.25
C VAL A 29 162.82 -33.73 77.14
N GLN A 30 163.91 -34.47 77.35
CA GLN A 30 163.93 -35.61 78.26
C GLN A 30 163.73 -35.19 79.72
N ALA A 31 164.32 -34.06 80.15
CA ALA A 31 164.13 -33.53 81.50
C ALA A 31 162.66 -33.18 81.78
N ILE A 32 161.94 -32.67 80.77
CA ILE A 32 160.53 -32.31 80.89
C ILE A 32 159.62 -33.54 80.82
N THR A 33 159.85 -34.43 79.85
CA THR A 33 158.90 -35.52 79.56
C THR A 33 159.21 -36.82 80.29
N GLY A 34 160.43 -36.99 80.80
CA GLY A 34 160.96 -38.29 81.21
C GLY A 34 161.13 -39.22 80.00
N GLY A 35 161.79 -40.38 80.16
CA GLY A 35 161.89 -41.41 79.11
C GLY A 35 163.28 -41.69 78.56
N SER A 36 163.40 -42.79 77.83
CA SER A 36 164.65 -43.16 77.15
C SER A 36 164.90 -42.29 75.93
N PHE A 37 166.15 -41.87 75.75
CA PHE A 37 166.64 -41.19 74.54
C PHE A 37 166.20 -41.87 73.25
N SER A 38 166.14 -43.22 73.24
CA SER A 38 165.75 -44.01 72.07
C SER A 38 164.30 -43.82 71.64
N LYS A 39 163.41 -43.39 72.55
CA LYS A 39 161.99 -43.12 72.22
C LYS A 39 161.73 -41.66 71.87
N ILE A 40 162.39 -40.72 72.54
CA ILE A 40 162.11 -39.29 72.41
C ILE A 40 162.80 -38.69 71.16
N GLY A 41 164.00 -39.17 70.82
CA GLY A 41 164.79 -38.63 69.70
C GLY A 41 164.05 -38.58 68.36
N PRO A 42 163.39 -39.66 67.90
CA PRO A 42 162.61 -39.66 66.67
C PRO A 42 161.48 -38.63 66.68
N TRP A 43 160.79 -38.46 67.81
CA TRP A 43 159.70 -37.50 67.94
C TRP A 43 160.17 -36.04 67.95
N ILE A 44 161.34 -35.74 68.51
CA ILE A 44 161.93 -34.40 68.40
C ILE A 44 162.27 -34.07 66.95
N GLN A 45 162.84 -35.03 66.21
CA GLN A 45 163.12 -34.85 64.78
C GLN A 45 161.84 -34.63 63.98
N GLU A 46 160.80 -35.42 64.23
CA GLU A 46 159.50 -35.25 63.57
C GLU A 46 158.87 -33.89 63.88
N TRP A 47 158.97 -33.43 65.13
CA TRP A 47 158.54 -32.09 65.51
C TRP A 47 159.34 -31.00 64.78
N ARG A 48 160.67 -31.10 64.68
CA ARG A 48 161.48 -30.11 63.92
C ARG A 48 161.08 -30.03 62.45
N VAL A 49 160.77 -31.17 61.82
CA VAL A 49 160.30 -31.21 60.43
C VAL A 49 158.94 -30.52 60.30
N LEU A 50 158.03 -30.73 61.25
CA LEU A 50 156.70 -30.12 61.25
C LEU A 50 156.75 -28.63 61.58
N ASP A 51 157.55 -28.24 62.57
CA ASP A 51 157.75 -26.85 62.96
C ASP A 51 158.36 -26.05 61.80
N GLY A 52 159.42 -26.57 61.15
CA GLY A 52 159.98 -25.95 59.94
C GLY A 52 158.99 -25.83 58.77
N ARG A 53 158.02 -26.75 58.64
CA ARG A 53 156.93 -26.63 57.66
C ARG A 53 155.88 -25.58 58.04
N LEU A 54 155.58 -25.45 59.34
CA LEU A 54 154.64 -24.47 59.87
C LEU A 54 155.21 -23.05 59.84
N SER A 55 156.49 -22.86 60.18
CA SER A 55 157.18 -21.57 60.01
C SER A 55 157.21 -21.14 58.53
N GLY A 56 157.30 -22.10 57.60
CA GLY A 56 157.17 -21.85 56.16
C GLY A 56 155.76 -21.43 55.72
N LEU A 57 154.72 -21.73 56.50
CA LEU A 57 153.33 -21.30 56.26
C LEU A 57 153.05 -19.92 56.86
N GLU A 58 153.79 -19.49 57.89
CA GLU A 58 153.71 -18.11 58.41
C GLU A 58 154.27 -17.07 57.41
N HIS A 59 155.04 -17.53 56.41
CA HIS A 59 155.49 -16.74 55.27
C HIS A 59 154.62 -16.95 54.02
N LEU A 60 153.36 -17.38 54.16
CA LEU A 60 152.41 -17.26 53.06
C LEU A 60 152.34 -15.79 52.66
N ASP A 61 152.88 -15.52 51.47
CA ASP A 61 153.07 -14.18 50.95
C ASP A 61 151.76 -13.39 51.08
N HIS A 62 151.80 -12.23 51.76
CA HIS A 62 150.62 -11.38 51.93
C HIS A 62 150.00 -11.02 50.56
N GLU A 63 150.81 -11.05 49.50
CA GLU A 63 150.37 -10.92 48.11
C GLU A 63 149.43 -12.06 47.65
N LEU A 64 149.67 -13.30 48.06
CA LEU A 64 148.80 -14.44 47.71
C LEU A 64 147.44 -14.35 48.41
N LEU A 65 147.44 -13.98 49.71
CA LEU A 65 146.21 -13.76 50.47
C LEU A 65 145.42 -12.55 49.94
N ALA A 66 146.11 -11.46 49.60
CA ALA A 66 145.49 -10.30 48.94
C ALA A 66 144.93 -10.67 47.56
N GLY A 67 145.64 -11.49 46.77
CA GLY A 67 145.20 -12.00 45.48
C GLY A 67 143.95 -12.87 45.58
N LEU A 68 143.89 -13.79 46.54
CA LEU A 68 142.71 -14.62 46.83
C LEU A 68 141.52 -13.77 47.27
N ASN A 69 141.73 -12.80 48.16
CA ASN A 69 140.65 -11.90 48.60
C ASN A 69 140.11 -11.05 47.44
N ASN A 70 141.01 -10.51 46.60
CA ASN A 70 140.61 -9.75 45.40
C ASN A 70 139.84 -10.64 44.42
N TRP A 71 140.28 -11.87 44.17
CA TRP A 71 139.56 -12.83 43.35
C TRP A 71 138.17 -13.18 43.92
N CYS A 72 138.06 -13.40 45.23
CA CYS A 72 136.79 -13.61 45.92
C CYS A 72 135.85 -12.40 45.80
N GLN A 73 136.37 -11.18 45.93
CA GLN A 73 135.58 -9.95 45.73
C GLN A 73 135.14 -9.79 44.28
N GLN A 74 136.01 -10.08 43.30
CA GLN A 74 135.65 -10.06 41.88
C GLN A 74 134.58 -11.10 41.56
N LEU A 75 134.68 -12.31 42.09
CA LEU A 75 133.64 -13.32 41.94
C LEU A 75 132.33 -12.87 42.56
N LYS A 76 132.36 -12.38 43.81
CA LYS A 76 131.18 -11.84 44.49
C LYS A 76 130.52 -10.76 43.63
N HIS A 77 131.30 -9.81 43.13
CA HIS A 77 130.79 -8.73 42.28
C HIS A 77 130.20 -9.26 40.97
N LYS A 78 130.87 -10.22 40.30
CA LYS A 78 130.34 -10.86 39.08
C LYS A 78 129.01 -11.56 39.33
N TYR A 79 128.88 -12.32 40.42
CA TYR A 79 127.62 -12.99 40.77
C TYR A 79 126.53 -12.01 41.18
N GLN A 80 126.87 -10.95 41.92
CA GLN A 80 125.94 -9.88 42.27
C GLN A 80 125.41 -9.17 41.03
N GLN A 81 126.30 -8.71 40.13
CA GLN A 81 125.89 -8.11 38.87
C GLN A 81 125.02 -9.04 38.02
N ALA A 82 125.35 -10.34 37.96
CA ALA A 82 124.55 -11.31 37.22
C ALA A 82 123.17 -11.55 37.86
N ALA A 83 123.09 -11.52 39.19
CA ALA A 83 121.83 -11.63 39.92
C ALA A 83 120.98 -10.37 39.77
N GLU A 84 121.59 -9.18 39.87
CA GLU A 84 120.94 -7.88 39.64
C GLU A 84 120.37 -7.81 38.22
N LYS A 85 121.15 -8.14 37.19
CA LYS A 85 120.66 -8.20 35.81
C LYS A 85 119.48 -9.14 35.61
N LYS A 86 119.46 -10.28 36.31
CA LYS A 86 118.31 -11.20 36.27
C LYS A 86 117.12 -10.64 37.03
N ALA A 87 117.33 -10.00 38.17
CA ALA A 87 116.27 -9.36 38.95
C ALA A 87 115.62 -8.22 38.14
N ASP A 88 116.42 -7.38 37.49
CA ASP A 88 115.95 -6.33 36.58
C ASP A 88 115.15 -6.93 35.42
N GLY A 89 115.65 -8.00 34.79
CA GLY A 89 114.93 -8.70 33.71
C GLY A 89 113.59 -9.29 34.16
N TYR A 90 113.52 -9.90 35.35
CA TYR A 90 112.25 -10.38 35.91
C TYR A 90 111.32 -9.22 36.28
N GLN A 91 111.86 -8.09 36.74
CA GLN A 91 111.07 -6.91 37.07
C GLN A 91 110.43 -6.29 35.82
N ASP A 92 111.20 -6.19 34.73
CA ASP A 92 110.69 -5.75 33.43
C ASP A 92 109.60 -6.69 32.89
N GLU A 93 109.79 -8.01 33.02
CA GLU A 93 108.80 -9.01 32.60
C GLU A 93 107.52 -8.93 33.45
N ILE A 94 107.65 -8.77 34.77
CA ILE A 94 106.51 -8.57 35.67
C ILE A 94 105.72 -7.30 35.30
N GLU A 95 106.40 -6.19 35.04
CA GLU A 95 105.73 -4.93 34.68
C GLU A 95 105.06 -5.05 33.30
N SER A 96 105.69 -5.73 32.34
CA SER A 96 105.09 -6.03 31.04
C SER A 96 103.82 -6.87 31.16
N LEU A 97 103.87 -7.98 31.92
CA LEU A 97 102.73 -8.85 32.15
C LEU A 97 101.60 -8.15 32.89
N LYS A 98 101.93 -7.27 33.85
CA LYS A 98 100.95 -6.46 34.59
C LYS A 98 100.22 -5.49 33.66
N ASN A 99 100.94 -4.82 32.76
CA ASN A 99 100.34 -3.95 31.76
C ASN A 99 99.42 -4.73 30.80
N GLN A 100 99.85 -5.90 30.33
CA GLN A 100 99.02 -6.78 29.50
C GLN A 100 97.74 -7.22 30.24
N LEU A 101 97.86 -7.60 31.52
CA LEU A 101 96.71 -8.00 32.34
C LEU A 101 95.72 -6.84 32.51
N GLN A 102 96.21 -5.62 32.70
CA GLN A 102 95.37 -4.43 32.76
C GLN A 102 94.63 -4.18 31.43
N THR A 103 95.31 -4.25 30.28
CA THR A 103 94.68 -4.10 28.97
C THR A 103 93.60 -5.17 28.75
N ILE A 104 93.89 -6.44 29.04
CA ILE A 104 92.91 -7.54 28.93
C ILE A 104 91.70 -7.31 29.84
N ALA A 105 91.91 -6.78 31.06
CA ALA A 105 90.83 -6.48 31.99
C ALA A 105 89.92 -5.34 31.46
N GLU A 106 90.49 -4.30 30.86
CA GLU A 106 89.76 -3.20 30.24
C GLU A 106 88.97 -3.66 29.00
N GLU A 107 89.58 -4.48 28.14
CA GLU A 107 88.92 -5.10 26.99
C GLU A 107 87.75 -6.00 27.43
N LYS A 108 87.97 -6.85 28.44
CA LYS A 108 86.92 -7.70 29.02
C LYS A 108 85.73 -6.87 29.50
N ASN A 109 85.99 -5.78 30.22
CA ASN A 109 84.93 -4.90 30.72
C ASN A 109 84.16 -4.22 29.59
N THR A 110 84.86 -3.85 28.52
CA THR A 110 84.24 -3.26 27.32
C THR A 110 83.34 -4.28 26.61
N LEU A 111 83.81 -5.50 26.43
CA LEU A 111 83.05 -6.59 25.82
C LEU A 111 81.82 -6.96 26.66
N LEU A 112 81.93 -6.99 27.98
CA LEU A 112 80.78 -7.25 28.87
C LEU A 112 79.68 -6.21 28.69
N LYS A 113 80.04 -4.92 28.63
CA LYS A 113 79.08 -3.83 28.36
C LYS A 113 78.40 -3.98 26.99
N GLN A 114 79.16 -4.38 25.96
CA GLN A 114 78.59 -4.64 24.63
C GLN A 114 77.61 -5.82 24.65
N VAL A 115 77.94 -6.89 25.36
CA VAL A 115 77.04 -8.05 25.53
C VAL A 115 75.76 -7.65 26.25
N GLU A 116 75.84 -6.86 27.32
CA GLU A 116 74.66 -6.34 28.02
C GLU A 116 73.79 -5.48 27.10
N GLN A 117 74.39 -4.55 26.34
CA GLN A 117 73.67 -3.70 25.39
C GLN A 117 72.97 -4.53 24.30
N LEU A 118 73.69 -5.47 23.67
CA LEU A 118 73.12 -6.33 22.63
C LEU A 118 72.00 -7.22 23.19
N THR A 119 72.14 -7.69 24.44
CA THR A 119 71.10 -8.46 25.12
C THR A 119 69.84 -7.63 25.33
N GLY A 120 69.99 -6.37 25.74
CA GLY A 120 68.88 -5.42 25.85
C GLY A 120 68.18 -5.20 24.50
N GLN A 121 68.93 -4.88 23.45
CA GLN A 121 68.40 -4.69 22.10
C GLN A 121 67.65 -5.93 21.58
N LEU A 122 68.15 -7.13 21.89
CA LEU A 122 67.51 -8.38 21.50
C LEU A 122 66.18 -8.56 22.24
N SER A 123 66.10 -8.19 23.51
CA SER A 123 64.85 -8.19 24.28
C SER A 123 63.81 -7.25 23.67
N ASP A 124 64.18 -6.01 23.37
CA ASP A 124 63.29 -5.00 22.78
C ASP A 124 62.78 -5.44 21.39
N LEU A 125 63.66 -6.05 20.59
CA LEU A 125 63.29 -6.60 19.29
C LEU A 125 62.30 -7.76 19.43
N ARG A 126 62.48 -8.65 20.41
CA ARG A 126 61.54 -9.75 20.69
C ARG A 126 60.16 -9.21 21.06
N GLU A 127 60.11 -8.19 21.92
CA GLU A 127 58.85 -7.55 22.30
C GLU A 127 58.16 -6.89 21.10
N THR A 128 58.93 -6.17 20.27
CA THR A 128 58.41 -5.54 19.05
C THR A 128 57.87 -6.57 18.06
N VAL A 129 58.55 -7.72 17.90
CA VAL A 129 58.06 -8.81 17.03
C VAL A 129 56.75 -9.39 17.58
N ALA A 130 56.69 -9.68 18.87
CA ALA A 130 55.48 -10.23 19.49
C ALA A 130 54.28 -9.28 19.35
N GLU A 131 54.47 -7.96 19.50
CA GLU A 131 53.41 -6.98 19.31
C GLU A 131 52.96 -6.90 17.84
N ARG A 132 53.89 -6.96 16.90
CA ARG A 132 53.54 -7.00 15.47
C ARG A 132 52.79 -8.26 15.08
N GLU A 133 53.15 -9.41 15.64
CA GLU A 133 52.43 -10.68 15.44
C GLU A 133 50.98 -10.58 15.93
N ARG A 134 50.76 -10.04 17.14
CA ARG A 134 49.40 -9.77 17.65
C ARG A 134 48.61 -8.85 16.74
N HIS A 135 49.24 -7.77 16.25
CA HIS A 135 48.58 -6.86 15.33
C HIS A 135 48.22 -7.53 13.99
N ILE A 136 49.09 -8.39 13.45
CA ILE A 136 48.81 -9.18 12.24
C ILE A 136 47.61 -10.11 12.46
N ASP A 137 47.55 -10.81 13.59
CA ASP A 137 46.46 -11.74 13.88
C ASP A 137 45.11 -11.02 14.10
N ASN A 138 45.13 -9.87 14.75
CA ASN A 138 43.96 -8.99 14.86
C ASN A 138 43.47 -8.56 13.47
N LYS A 139 44.37 -8.11 12.60
CA LYS A 139 44.02 -7.71 11.22
C LYS A 139 43.53 -8.87 10.37
N ARG A 140 44.07 -10.08 10.55
CA ARG A 140 43.54 -11.29 9.89
C ARG A 140 42.11 -11.59 10.34
N THR A 141 41.83 -11.42 11.62
CA THR A 141 40.49 -11.64 12.19
C THR A 141 39.49 -10.62 11.65
N GLU A 142 39.82 -9.33 11.67
CA GLU A 142 39.00 -8.25 11.08
C GLU A 142 38.73 -8.54 9.59
N LEU A 143 39.76 -8.92 8.83
CA LEU A 143 39.63 -9.24 7.40
C LEU A 143 38.70 -10.44 7.17
N SER A 144 38.77 -11.46 8.03
CA SER A 144 37.85 -12.60 7.97
C SER A 144 36.41 -12.19 8.23
N GLN A 145 36.15 -11.34 9.23
CA GLN A 145 34.82 -10.83 9.53
C GLN A 145 34.25 -10.01 8.36
N LEU A 146 35.04 -9.08 7.82
CA LEU A 146 34.64 -8.27 6.66
C LEU A 146 34.35 -9.11 5.42
N ARG A 147 35.07 -10.23 5.21
CA ARG A 147 34.79 -11.16 4.11
C ARG A 147 33.44 -11.86 4.29
N THR A 148 33.09 -12.24 5.51
CA THR A 148 31.80 -12.86 5.84
C THR A 148 30.67 -11.85 5.64
N GLU A 149 30.79 -10.64 6.21
CA GLU A 149 29.80 -9.57 6.04
C GLU A 149 29.58 -9.24 4.56
N ARG A 150 30.65 -9.15 3.77
CA ARG A 150 30.54 -8.94 2.32
C ARG A 150 29.76 -10.05 1.63
N LEU A 151 29.94 -11.31 2.03
CA LEU A 151 29.22 -12.43 1.44
C LEU A 151 27.72 -12.38 1.80
N GLU A 152 27.40 -12.09 3.06
CA GLU A 152 26.04 -11.93 3.55
C GLU A 152 25.31 -10.79 2.82
N LEU A 153 25.94 -9.62 2.72
CA LEU A 153 25.39 -8.48 1.98
C LEU A 153 25.18 -8.80 0.50
N LYS A 154 26.08 -9.58 -0.12
CA LYS A 154 25.91 -10.01 -1.51
C LYS A 154 24.70 -10.93 -1.67
N GLN A 155 24.50 -11.88 -0.75
CA GLN A 155 23.33 -12.75 -0.76
C GLN A 155 22.03 -11.96 -0.54
N GLN A 156 22.01 -11.01 0.40
CA GLN A 156 20.87 -10.12 0.61
C GLN A 156 20.55 -9.32 -0.65
N LEU A 157 21.56 -8.78 -1.34
CA LEU A 157 21.37 -8.05 -2.58
C LEU A 157 20.75 -8.93 -3.67
N GLU A 158 21.22 -10.18 -3.83
CA GLU A 158 20.66 -11.14 -4.79
C GLU A 158 19.19 -11.48 -4.46
N GLN A 159 18.86 -11.67 -3.18
CA GLN A 159 17.48 -11.91 -2.74
C GLN A 159 16.55 -10.73 -3.02
N GLU A 160 16.99 -9.50 -2.71
CA GLU A 160 16.21 -8.29 -2.96
C GLU A 160 16.06 -7.99 -4.46
N GLN A 161 17.05 -8.37 -5.29
CA GLN A 161 16.91 -8.33 -6.74
C GLN A 161 15.87 -9.36 -7.23
N GLY A 162 15.85 -10.57 -6.66
CA GLY A 162 14.83 -11.58 -6.92
C GLY A 162 13.42 -11.06 -6.65
N LYS A 163 13.16 -10.59 -5.42
CA LYS A 163 11.86 -10.02 -5.02
C LYS A 163 11.42 -8.87 -5.92
N ARG A 164 12.35 -7.99 -6.32
CA ARG A 164 12.05 -6.87 -7.22
C ARG A 164 11.60 -7.36 -8.60
N ASN A 165 12.21 -8.42 -9.12
CA ASN A 165 11.84 -8.99 -10.41
C ASN A 165 10.46 -9.65 -10.33
N GLU A 166 10.19 -10.41 -9.27
CA GLU A 166 8.87 -11.01 -9.00
C GLU A 166 7.77 -9.95 -8.93
N LEU A 167 7.96 -8.89 -8.13
CA LEU A 167 7.00 -7.78 -8.03
C LEU A 167 6.80 -7.06 -9.36
N ARG A 168 7.85 -6.89 -10.16
CA ARG A 168 7.74 -6.28 -11.50
C ARG A 168 6.90 -7.15 -12.43
N GLU A 169 7.06 -8.46 -12.36
CA GLU A 169 6.28 -9.41 -13.18
C GLU A 169 4.82 -9.45 -12.75
N GLU A 170 4.54 -9.49 -11.44
CA GLU A 170 3.18 -9.37 -10.90
C GLU A 170 2.49 -8.06 -11.33
N MET A 171 3.20 -6.94 -11.26
CA MET A 171 2.68 -5.64 -11.72
C MET A 171 2.38 -5.62 -13.22
N ALA A 172 3.21 -6.27 -14.04
CA ALA A 172 2.96 -6.40 -15.47
C ALA A 172 1.70 -7.25 -15.75
N GLN A 173 1.55 -8.38 -15.04
CA GLN A 173 0.38 -9.25 -15.17
C GLN A 173 -0.90 -8.53 -14.72
N LEU A 174 -0.87 -7.80 -13.61
CA LEU A 174 -2.00 -7.03 -13.11
C LEU A 174 -2.40 -5.93 -14.09
N THR A 175 -1.44 -5.20 -14.67
CA THR A 175 -1.72 -4.18 -15.70
C THR A 175 -2.42 -4.81 -16.90
N VAL A 176 -1.89 -5.91 -17.45
CA VAL A 176 -2.50 -6.60 -18.60
C VAL A 176 -3.92 -7.07 -18.29
N LYS A 177 -4.13 -7.66 -17.09
CA LYS A 177 -5.45 -8.11 -16.67
C LYS A 177 -6.43 -6.95 -16.52
N HIS A 178 -6.00 -5.87 -15.88
CA HIS A 178 -6.82 -4.67 -15.71
C HIS A 178 -7.23 -4.05 -17.04
N ASP A 179 -6.30 -3.92 -17.99
CA ASP A 179 -6.58 -3.41 -19.33
C ASP A 179 -7.56 -4.31 -20.10
N ALA A 180 -7.44 -5.63 -19.94
CA ALA A 180 -8.36 -6.58 -20.56
C ALA A 180 -9.77 -6.47 -19.96
N ASP A 181 -9.87 -6.38 -18.63
CA ASP A 181 -11.14 -6.24 -17.90
C ASP A 181 -11.83 -4.90 -18.26
N LEU A 182 -11.07 -3.80 -18.33
CA LEU A 182 -11.59 -2.50 -18.78
C LEU A 182 -12.11 -2.55 -20.21
N LYS A 183 -11.35 -3.11 -21.16
CA LYS A 183 -11.80 -3.26 -22.55
C LYS A 183 -13.06 -4.12 -22.66
N ALA A 184 -13.15 -5.19 -21.88
CA ALA A 184 -14.34 -6.03 -21.84
C ALA A 184 -15.56 -5.26 -21.31
N GLN A 185 -15.38 -4.43 -20.27
CA GLN A 185 -16.43 -3.59 -19.71
C GLN A 185 -16.88 -2.51 -20.71
N GLU A 186 -15.94 -1.83 -21.39
CA GLU A 186 -16.25 -0.85 -22.43
C GLU A 186 -17.02 -1.48 -23.59
N ALA A 187 -16.61 -2.65 -24.07
CA ALA A 187 -17.31 -3.38 -25.13
C ALA A 187 -18.74 -3.75 -24.72
N ARG A 188 -18.93 -4.19 -23.46
CA ARG A 188 -20.25 -4.51 -22.92
C ARG A 188 -21.14 -3.26 -22.85
N LEU A 189 -20.65 -2.17 -22.28
CA LEU A 189 -21.39 -0.92 -22.18
C LEU A 189 -21.77 -0.38 -23.55
N LYS A 190 -20.85 -0.44 -24.52
CA LYS A 190 -21.14 -0.08 -25.92
C LYS A 190 -22.27 -0.93 -26.50
N GLY A 191 -22.24 -2.24 -26.29
CA GLY A 191 -23.33 -3.13 -26.73
C GLY A 191 -24.67 -2.83 -26.05
N GLU A 192 -24.67 -2.44 -24.77
CA GLU A 192 -25.89 -2.02 -24.06
C GLU A 192 -26.44 -0.70 -24.63
N VAL A 193 -25.58 0.27 -24.95
CA VAL A 193 -25.96 1.54 -25.60
C VAL A 193 -26.56 1.27 -26.98
N ASP A 194 -25.91 0.44 -27.81
CA ASP A 194 -26.41 0.11 -29.15
C ASP A 194 -27.80 -0.55 -29.07
N ARG A 195 -27.99 -1.46 -28.11
CA ARG A 195 -29.28 -2.12 -27.87
C ARG A 195 -30.36 -1.13 -27.43
N ILE A 196 -30.03 -0.20 -26.54
CA ILE A 196 -30.96 0.83 -26.09
C ILE A 196 -31.36 1.73 -27.26
N SER A 197 -30.41 2.18 -28.07
CA SER A 197 -30.65 2.98 -29.27
C SER A 197 -31.61 2.27 -30.24
N GLN A 198 -31.38 0.98 -30.52
CA GLN A 198 -32.28 0.19 -31.37
C GLN A 198 -33.71 0.09 -30.81
N ILE A 199 -33.85 -0.04 -29.49
CA ILE A 199 -35.17 -0.05 -28.84
C ILE A 199 -35.85 1.31 -28.99
N TYR A 200 -35.12 2.41 -28.79
CA TYR A 200 -35.66 3.75 -28.97
C TYR A 200 -36.12 4.00 -30.41
N GLU A 201 -35.27 3.72 -31.41
CA GLU A 201 -35.62 3.83 -32.82
C GLU A 201 -36.82 2.94 -33.18
N GLY A 202 -36.85 1.70 -32.70
CA GLY A 202 -37.97 0.78 -32.91
C GLY A 202 -39.28 1.27 -32.29
N ASN A 203 -39.21 1.84 -31.09
CA ASN A 203 -40.38 2.40 -30.42
C ASN A 203 -40.87 3.69 -31.08
N GLU A 204 -39.96 4.56 -31.50
CA GLU A 204 -40.28 5.79 -32.22
C GLU A 204 -41.00 5.47 -33.54
N ASN A 205 -40.47 4.52 -34.32
CA ASN A 205 -41.11 4.05 -35.56
C ASN A 205 -42.50 3.47 -35.33
N LYS A 206 -42.69 2.67 -34.27
CA LYS A 206 -44.03 2.15 -33.89
C LYS A 206 -44.98 3.28 -33.53
N LEU A 207 -44.51 4.31 -32.83
CA LEU A 207 -45.32 5.47 -32.45
C LEU A 207 -45.76 6.26 -33.68
N TYR A 208 -44.84 6.50 -34.63
CA TYR A 208 -45.17 7.16 -35.89
C TYR A 208 -46.19 6.36 -36.69
N GLN A 209 -46.04 5.04 -36.74
CA GLN A 209 -47.00 4.18 -37.45
C GLN A 209 -48.39 4.20 -36.79
N GLN A 210 -48.46 4.10 -35.46
CA GLN A 210 -49.72 4.25 -34.73
C GLN A 210 -50.37 5.61 -34.97
N LEU A 211 -49.58 6.68 -35.02
CA LEU A 211 -50.11 8.03 -35.27
C LEU A 211 -50.67 8.14 -36.70
N ASP A 212 -50.01 7.53 -37.68
CA ASP A 212 -50.49 7.53 -39.07
C ASP A 212 -51.75 6.67 -39.25
N ASP A 213 -51.79 5.50 -38.61
CA ASP A 213 -52.99 4.65 -38.54
C ASP A 213 -54.17 5.39 -37.88
N GLN A 214 -53.92 6.12 -36.79
CA GLN A 214 -54.95 6.95 -36.17
C GLN A 214 -55.42 8.08 -37.11
N ARG A 215 -54.50 8.79 -37.76
CA ARG A 215 -54.83 9.87 -38.71
C ARG A 215 -55.67 9.35 -39.87
N THR A 216 -55.33 8.20 -40.43
CA THR A 216 -56.10 7.58 -41.51
C THR A 216 -57.48 7.14 -41.04
N ALA A 217 -57.59 6.54 -39.85
CA ALA A 217 -58.87 6.19 -39.24
C ALA A 217 -59.76 7.43 -39.00
N TYR A 218 -59.20 8.52 -38.47
CA TYR A 218 -59.93 9.78 -38.28
C TYR A 218 -60.42 10.37 -39.60
N LYS A 219 -59.58 10.40 -40.65
CA LYS A 219 -60.00 10.86 -41.99
C LYS A 219 -61.16 10.04 -42.55
N GLN A 220 -61.15 8.72 -42.33
CA GLN A 220 -62.24 7.85 -42.77
C GLN A 220 -63.54 8.11 -41.99
N LEU A 221 -63.45 8.31 -40.67
CA LEU A 221 -64.60 8.69 -39.84
C LEU A 221 -65.18 10.03 -40.25
N GLU A 222 -64.33 11.03 -40.49
CA GLU A 222 -64.75 12.36 -40.96
C GLU A 222 -65.48 12.26 -42.31
N LYS A 223 -64.96 11.45 -43.25
CA LYS A 223 -65.62 11.20 -44.54
C LYS A 223 -66.99 10.54 -44.35
N LYS A 224 -67.08 9.47 -43.54
CA LYS A 224 -68.37 8.79 -43.26
C LYS A 224 -69.37 9.72 -42.60
N SER A 225 -68.94 10.50 -41.60
CA SER A 225 -69.77 11.50 -40.95
C SER A 225 -70.24 12.57 -41.94
N GLY A 226 -69.38 13.00 -42.87
CA GLY A 226 -69.76 13.93 -43.94
C GLY A 226 -70.80 13.35 -44.90
N GLU A 227 -70.64 12.07 -45.29
CA GLU A 227 -71.61 11.34 -46.10
C GLU A 227 -72.96 11.18 -45.39
N GLU A 228 -72.96 10.82 -44.09
CA GLU A 228 -74.17 10.73 -43.27
C GLU A 228 -74.86 12.08 -43.10
N GLN A 229 -74.11 13.15 -42.83
CA GLN A 229 -74.67 14.50 -42.77
C GLN A 229 -75.28 14.91 -44.12
N ALA A 230 -74.67 14.56 -45.25
CA ALA A 230 -75.22 14.83 -46.57
C ALA A 230 -76.53 14.06 -46.81
N LYS A 231 -76.59 12.78 -46.41
CA LYS A 231 -77.83 11.98 -46.44
C LYS A 231 -78.94 12.61 -45.60
N LEU A 232 -78.64 12.95 -44.35
CA LEU A 232 -79.60 13.59 -43.45
C LEU A 232 -80.08 14.94 -44.00
N ARG A 233 -79.19 15.75 -44.58
CA ARG A 233 -79.58 17.01 -45.25
C ARG A 233 -80.54 16.76 -46.42
N ASN A 234 -80.30 15.72 -47.21
CA ASN A 234 -81.19 15.35 -48.31
C ASN A 234 -82.55 14.88 -47.80
N GLU A 235 -82.59 14.00 -46.79
CA GLU A 235 -83.83 13.52 -46.16
C GLU A 235 -84.65 14.66 -45.55
N VAL A 236 -84.01 15.57 -44.81
CA VAL A 236 -84.66 16.78 -44.27
C VAL A 236 -85.19 17.66 -45.41
N GLY A 237 -84.45 17.79 -46.51
CA GLY A 237 -84.90 18.51 -47.70
C GLY A 237 -86.11 17.87 -48.38
N GLU A 238 -86.17 16.54 -48.46
CA GLU A 238 -87.32 15.80 -48.99
C GLU A 238 -88.54 15.92 -48.08
N LEU A 239 -88.36 15.75 -46.77
CA LEU A 239 -89.42 15.94 -45.78
C LEU A 239 -89.96 17.38 -45.80
N ALA A 240 -89.09 18.38 -45.97
CA ALA A 240 -89.51 19.78 -46.12
C ALA A 240 -90.38 19.98 -47.38
N LYS A 241 -90.02 19.35 -48.51
CA LYS A 241 -90.86 19.35 -49.72
C LYS A 241 -92.20 18.67 -49.49
N GLN A 242 -92.21 17.51 -48.84
CA GLN A 242 -93.45 16.80 -48.50
C GLN A 242 -94.36 17.63 -47.58
N LEU A 243 -93.79 18.29 -46.57
CA LEU A 243 -94.53 19.20 -45.70
C LEU A 243 -95.10 20.39 -46.47
N GLN A 244 -94.35 20.96 -47.41
CA GLN A 244 -94.84 22.02 -48.29
C GLN A 244 -95.99 21.52 -49.19
N GLU A 245 -95.88 20.32 -49.75
CA GLU A 245 -96.92 19.68 -50.55
C GLU A 245 -98.20 19.44 -49.72
N MET A 246 -98.08 18.85 -48.53
CA MET A 246 -99.20 18.67 -47.61
C MET A 246 -99.80 20.01 -47.16
N GLY A 247 -98.96 21.02 -46.91
CA GLY A 247 -99.42 22.38 -46.61
C GLY A 247 -100.26 22.95 -47.74
N ASN A 248 -99.82 22.80 -48.99
CA ASN A 248 -100.60 23.22 -50.16
C ASN A 248 -101.91 22.44 -50.31
N GLN A 249 -101.90 21.13 -50.04
CA GLN A 249 -103.09 20.30 -50.03
C GLN A 249 -104.08 20.74 -48.93
N LEU A 250 -103.59 21.06 -47.73
CA LEU A 250 -104.41 21.57 -46.65
C LEU A 250 -105.06 22.91 -47.01
N VAL A 251 -104.32 23.83 -47.65
CA VAL A 251 -104.86 25.09 -48.15
C VAL A 251 -105.95 24.85 -49.20
N ARG A 252 -105.74 23.92 -50.14
CA ARG A 252 -106.78 23.53 -51.12
C ARG A 252 -108.02 22.94 -50.45
N ALA A 253 -107.84 22.01 -49.51
CA ALA A 253 -108.93 21.41 -48.77
C ALA A 253 -109.69 22.43 -47.90
N GLN A 254 -108.98 23.40 -47.29
CA GLN A 254 -109.61 24.51 -46.60
C GLN A 254 -110.43 25.39 -47.56
N ALA A 255 -109.90 25.70 -48.75
CA ALA A 255 -110.65 26.44 -49.77
C ALA A 255 -111.91 25.68 -50.22
N GLU A 256 -111.80 24.37 -50.47
CA GLU A 256 -112.94 23.51 -50.80
C GLU A 256 -113.97 23.46 -49.67
N MET A 257 -113.53 23.41 -48.41
CA MET A 257 -114.42 23.43 -47.25
C MET A 257 -115.13 24.78 -47.10
N VAL A 258 -114.47 25.90 -47.41
CA VAL A 258 -115.11 27.23 -47.44
C VAL A 258 -116.19 27.27 -48.53
N VAL A 259 -115.90 26.77 -49.73
CA VAL A 259 -116.88 26.66 -50.82
C VAL A 259 -118.05 25.74 -50.44
N ALA A 260 -117.77 24.62 -49.78
CA ALA A 260 -118.78 23.70 -49.27
C ALA A 260 -119.65 24.35 -48.18
N LYS A 261 -119.05 25.16 -47.30
CA LYS A 261 -119.75 25.93 -46.27
C LYS A 261 -120.64 27.00 -46.88
N GLU A 262 -120.15 27.76 -47.87
CA GLU A 262 -120.97 28.75 -48.59
C GLU A 262 -122.12 28.09 -49.35
N THR A 263 -121.91 26.92 -49.96
CA THR A 263 -123.01 26.17 -50.61
C THR A 263 -124.02 25.64 -49.60
N LEU A 264 -123.57 25.20 -48.42
CA LEU A 264 -124.45 24.80 -47.32
C LEU A 264 -125.28 25.99 -46.80
N GLU A 265 -124.67 27.14 -46.53
CA GLU A 265 -125.35 28.36 -46.10
C GLU A 265 -126.38 28.82 -47.15
N ASN A 266 -126.04 28.75 -48.44
CA ASN A 266 -126.99 29.02 -49.53
C ASN A 266 -128.15 28.03 -49.58
N SER A 267 -127.90 26.74 -49.29
CA SER A 267 -128.95 25.73 -49.21
C SER A 267 -129.87 25.92 -47.99
N GLN A 268 -129.32 26.34 -46.85
CA GLN A 268 -130.08 26.70 -45.64
C GLN A 268 -130.98 27.91 -45.88
N HIS A 269 -130.47 28.97 -46.52
CA HIS A 269 -131.31 30.11 -46.91
C HIS A 269 -132.44 29.73 -47.87
N ARG A 270 -132.22 28.72 -48.71
CA ARG A 270 -133.24 28.19 -49.62
C ARG A 270 -134.29 27.38 -48.87
N GLU A 271 -133.90 26.59 -47.88
CA GLU A 271 -134.82 25.90 -46.98
C GLU A 271 -135.65 26.87 -46.16
N ASP A 272 -135.04 27.91 -45.57
CA ASP A 272 -135.76 28.95 -44.83
C ASP A 272 -136.78 29.67 -45.71
N HIS A 273 -136.44 29.93 -46.98
CA HIS A 273 -137.38 30.49 -47.95
C HIS A 273 -138.54 29.53 -48.25
N LEU A 274 -138.27 28.23 -48.44
CA LEU A 274 -139.29 27.22 -48.69
C LEU A 274 -140.20 27.02 -47.48
N PHE A 275 -139.64 27.05 -46.27
CA PHE A 275 -140.38 26.94 -45.02
C PHE A 275 -141.35 28.12 -44.83
N ASN A 276 -140.88 29.36 -45.06
CA ASN A 276 -141.73 30.55 -45.06
C ASN A 276 -142.84 30.51 -46.12
N GLN A 277 -142.56 29.88 -47.27
CA GLN A 277 -143.55 29.72 -48.33
C GLN A 277 -144.62 28.68 -47.95
N GLN A 278 -144.22 27.59 -47.29
CA GLN A 278 -145.13 26.58 -46.76
C GLN A 278 -146.05 27.15 -45.66
N GLU A 279 -145.51 28.01 -44.79
CA GLU A 279 -146.27 28.68 -43.74
C GLU A 279 -147.35 29.63 -44.31
N LYS A 280 -147.01 30.40 -45.35
CA LYS A 280 -147.97 31.25 -46.08
C LYS A 280 -149.09 30.44 -46.73
N LEU A 281 -148.76 29.31 -47.35
CA LEU A 281 -149.76 28.43 -47.95
C LEU A 281 -150.68 27.79 -46.89
N SER A 282 -150.14 27.43 -45.73
CA SER A 282 -150.92 26.90 -44.60
C SER A 282 -151.95 27.92 -44.08
N GLN A 283 -151.54 29.19 -43.95
CA GLN A 283 -152.47 30.28 -43.58
C GLN A 283 -153.54 30.55 -44.64
N GLN A 284 -153.22 30.42 -45.94
CA GLN A 284 -154.22 30.54 -47.00
C GLN A 284 -155.26 29.41 -46.95
N VAL A 285 -154.82 28.16 -46.71
CA VAL A 285 -155.74 27.01 -46.57
C VAL A 285 -156.65 27.16 -45.35
N ALA A 286 -156.14 27.70 -44.23
CA ALA A 286 -156.95 27.99 -43.05
C ALA A 286 -158.03 29.06 -43.33
N ASN A 287 -157.68 30.12 -44.07
CA ASN A 287 -158.62 31.18 -44.46
C ASN A 287 -159.71 30.67 -45.43
N GLU A 288 -159.38 29.80 -46.38
CA GLU A 288 -160.36 29.23 -47.30
C GLU A 288 -161.31 28.24 -46.60
N ARG A 289 -160.82 27.48 -45.60
CA ARG A 289 -161.70 26.66 -44.74
C ARG A 289 -162.70 27.48 -43.93
N ALA A 290 -162.29 28.63 -43.42
CA ALA A 290 -163.17 29.53 -42.67
C ALA A 290 -164.27 30.14 -43.56
N LYS A 291 -163.94 30.50 -44.81
CA LYS A 291 -164.92 30.98 -45.80
C LYS A 291 -165.92 29.90 -46.22
N ALA A 292 -165.46 28.66 -46.39
CA ALA A 292 -166.32 27.53 -46.72
C ALA A 292 -167.36 27.23 -45.62
N GLN A 293 -166.95 27.29 -44.35
CA GLN A 293 -167.87 27.14 -43.21
C GLN A 293 -168.89 28.29 -43.12
N GLN A 294 -168.50 29.52 -43.42
CA GLN A 294 -169.44 30.65 -43.49
C GLN A 294 -170.46 30.49 -44.63
N ALA A 295 -170.05 29.91 -45.77
CA ALA A 295 -170.95 29.61 -46.89
C ALA A 295 -171.95 28.48 -46.56
N GLU A 296 -171.54 27.46 -45.79
CA GLU A 296 -172.44 26.40 -45.32
C GLU A 296 -173.52 26.93 -44.36
N ILE A 297 -173.16 27.84 -43.45
CA ILE A 297 -174.12 28.48 -42.53
C ILE A 297 -175.12 29.36 -43.29
N ALA A 298 -174.65 30.11 -44.29
CA ALA A 298 -175.52 30.92 -45.15
C ALA A 298 -176.46 30.06 -46.00
N TYR A 299 -175.98 28.93 -46.53
CA TYR A 299 -176.80 27.98 -47.29
C TYR A 299 -177.91 27.35 -46.42
N ALA A 300 -177.61 27.00 -45.16
CA ALA A 300 -178.59 26.51 -44.20
C ALA A 300 -179.67 27.55 -43.85
N GLN A 301 -179.31 28.83 -43.75
CA GLN A 301 -180.27 29.93 -43.51
C GLN A 301 -181.22 30.15 -44.69
N VAL A 302 -180.72 30.13 -45.93
CA VAL A 302 -181.56 30.28 -47.13
C VAL A 302 -182.51 29.09 -47.29
N LYS A 303 -182.05 27.88 -46.97
CA LYS A 303 -182.89 26.67 -46.99
C LYS A 303 -184.02 26.71 -45.96
N GLY A 304 -183.76 27.26 -44.76
CA GLY A 304 -184.80 27.47 -43.75
C GLY A 304 -185.83 28.54 -44.14
N GLN A 305 -185.41 29.60 -44.85
CA GLN A 305 -186.31 30.64 -45.36
C GLN A 305 -187.20 30.12 -46.50
N LEU A 306 -186.71 29.20 -47.33
CA LEU A 306 -187.48 28.59 -48.40
C LEU A 306 -188.64 27.75 -47.84
N HIS A 307 -188.36 26.95 -46.81
CA HIS A 307 -189.37 26.07 -46.20
C HIS A 307 -190.49 26.85 -45.50
N PHE A 308 -190.15 27.98 -44.88
CA PHE A 308 -191.13 28.89 -44.28
C PHE A 308 -192.04 29.58 -45.33
N LEU A 309 -191.54 29.79 -46.55
CA LEU A 309 -192.34 30.37 -47.64
C LEU A 309 -193.24 29.32 -48.31
N GLU A 310 -192.78 28.07 -48.42
CA GLU A 310 -193.56 26.94 -48.92
C GLU A 310 -194.79 26.67 -48.03
N GLU A 311 -194.62 26.62 -46.70
CA GLU A 311 -195.75 26.46 -45.75
C GLU A 311 -196.76 27.63 -45.82
N ARG A 312 -196.29 28.85 -46.13
CA ARG A 312 -197.16 30.03 -46.24
C ARG A 312 -197.97 30.04 -47.54
N CYS A 313 -197.44 29.45 -48.61
CA CYS A 313 -198.15 29.29 -49.87
C CYS A 313 -199.25 28.23 -49.75
N GLU A 314 -198.98 27.08 -49.13
CA GLU A 314 -200.00 26.04 -48.89
C GLU A 314 -201.14 26.56 -48.00
N HIS A 315 -200.84 27.40 -47.01
CA HIS A 315 -201.86 27.96 -46.12
C HIS A 315 -202.75 29.03 -46.80
N LEU A 316 -202.23 29.72 -47.82
CA LEU A 316 -203.00 30.68 -48.61
C LEU A 316 -203.87 30.00 -49.67
N GLU A 317 -203.44 28.86 -50.24
CA GLU A 317 -204.22 28.07 -51.18
C GLU A 317 -205.46 27.43 -50.51
N GLN A 318 -205.33 26.89 -49.29
CA GLN A 318 -206.47 26.38 -48.52
C GLN A 318 -207.52 27.46 -48.19
N ARG A 319 -207.11 28.73 -47.98
CA ARG A 319 -208.04 29.84 -47.72
C ARG A 319 -208.79 30.30 -48.98
N LEU A 320 -208.24 30.05 -50.17
CA LEU A 320 -208.88 30.39 -51.44
C LEU A 320 -209.96 29.37 -51.81
N GLU A 321 -209.77 28.08 -51.48
CA GLU A 321 -210.79 27.05 -51.68
C GLU A 321 -211.97 27.17 -50.70
N GLU A 322 -211.75 27.53 -49.43
CA GLU A 322 -212.84 27.73 -48.47
C GLU A 322 -213.76 28.92 -48.78
N ASN A 323 -213.24 29.99 -49.39
CA ASN A 323 -214.05 31.16 -49.76
C ASN A 323 -214.85 30.94 -51.04
N MET A 324 -214.37 30.13 -51.99
CA MET A 324 -215.16 29.75 -53.16
C MET A 324 -216.33 28.81 -52.81
N LEU A 325 -216.21 28.00 -51.76
CA LEU A 325 -217.28 27.13 -51.27
C LEU A 325 -218.38 27.87 -50.46
N LYS A 326 -218.11 29.07 -49.92
CA LYS A 326 -219.08 29.83 -49.11
C LYS A 326 -220.01 30.77 -49.88
N GLN A 327 -219.72 31.12 -51.13
CA GLN A 327 -220.61 31.98 -51.94
C GLN A 327 -221.57 31.22 -52.89
N LEU A 328 -221.38 29.91 -53.08
CA LEU A 328 -222.30 29.04 -53.83
C LEU A 328 -223.54 28.57 -53.01
N ALA A 329 -223.71 29.01 -51.76
CA ALA A 329 -224.74 28.51 -50.83
C ALA A 329 -225.79 29.54 -50.36
N LYS A 330 -225.95 30.71 -51.00
CA LYS A 330 -227.07 31.64 -50.73
C LYS A 330 -227.60 32.33 -51.98
N GLY A 331 -228.44 31.61 -52.72
CA GLY A 331 -229.67 32.17 -53.28
C GLY A 331 -230.86 31.48 -52.59
N HIS A 332 -231.87 32.28 -52.20
CA HIS A 332 -233.26 31.96 -51.78
C HIS A 332 -233.70 32.57 -50.43
N ALA A 333 -234.86 33.26 -50.49
CA ALA A 333 -235.62 34.06 -49.52
C ALA A 333 -235.08 35.49 -49.29
N ASP A 334 -235.62 36.57 -49.85
CA ASP A 334 -236.81 36.83 -50.68
C ASP A 334 -236.45 37.80 -51.83
#